data_AF-A0A506PNC7-F1
#
_entry.id   AF-A0A506PNC7-F1
#
_cell.length_a   1.000
_cell.length_b   1.000
_cell.length_c   1.000
_cell.angle_alpha   90.00
_cell.angle_beta   90.00
_cell.angle_gamma   90.00
#
_symmetry.space_group_name_H-M   'P 1'
#
loop_
_entity.id
_entity.type
_entity.pdbx_description
1 polymer ?
#
loop_
_entity_poly.entity_id
_entity_poly.type
_entity_poly.pdbx_seq_one_letter_code
_entity_poly.pdbx_strand_id
1 'polypeptide(L)'
;MKNFLYILLLYSLGINAQTTGDTLYLKLDKNMKIEESLDVLGYNQIKLSFAIKSNNKAPNSRLTTYNFLIDNLNSDFENEKFDHINDFVSKPEYEKMKLKSLEDLTVLSDCEIFFLLADTQNIFVVTQNNDDLVKYRLIYLSTQRGWETVKTH
;
A
#
# COMPACT_ATOMS: atom_id res chain seq x y z
N MET A 1 -2.81 17.72 -52.66
CA MET A 1 -3.16 16.71 -51.64
C MET A 1 -1.95 16.45 -50.75
N LYS A 2 -1.63 17.39 -49.86
CA LYS A 2 -0.61 17.29 -48.80
C LYS A 2 -1.29 17.96 -47.62
N ASN A 3 -1.80 17.19 -46.66
CA ASN A 3 -2.27 17.65 -45.33
C ASN A 3 -3.02 16.54 -44.55
N PHE A 4 -3.11 15.32 -45.07
CA PHE A 4 -3.73 14.21 -44.33
C PHE A 4 -2.73 13.38 -43.49
N LEU A 5 -1.43 13.73 -43.49
CA LEU A 5 -0.37 12.92 -42.88
C LEU A 5 0.02 13.34 -41.45
N TYR A 6 -0.66 14.32 -40.85
CA TYR A 6 -0.31 14.82 -39.51
C TYR A 6 -1.20 14.31 -38.37
N ILE A 7 -2.37 13.72 -38.67
CA ILE A 7 -3.26 13.19 -37.60
C ILE A 7 -2.88 11.76 -37.20
N LEU A 8 -2.18 11.00 -38.06
CA LEU A 8 -1.74 9.63 -37.73
C LEU A 8 -0.49 9.56 -36.82
N LEU A 9 0.22 10.67 -36.65
CA LEU A 9 1.43 10.76 -35.80
C LEU A 9 1.12 11.05 -34.32
N LEU A 10 -0.13 11.37 -33.98
CA LEU A 10 -0.57 11.53 -32.59
C LEU A 10 -0.96 10.21 -31.92
N TYR A 11 -1.04 9.10 -32.67
CA TYR A 11 -1.32 7.76 -32.12
C TYR A 11 -0.06 6.91 -31.86
N SER A 12 1.14 7.40 -32.20
CA SER A 12 2.40 6.69 -31.93
C SER A 12 3.10 7.10 -30.64
N LEU A 13 2.59 8.11 -29.93
CA LEU A 13 2.85 8.26 -28.50
C LEU A 13 1.90 7.33 -27.76
N GLY A 14 2.13 6.03 -27.96
CA GLY A 14 1.68 5.03 -27.01
C GLY A 14 2.29 5.41 -25.67
N ILE A 15 1.50 6.12 -24.87
CA ILE A 15 1.66 6.16 -23.44
C ILE A 15 1.54 4.69 -23.06
N ASN A 16 2.69 4.02 -22.97
CA ASN A 16 2.84 2.78 -22.22
C ASN A 16 2.67 3.15 -20.75
N ALA A 17 1.48 3.61 -20.38
CA ALA A 17 0.91 3.34 -19.09
C ALA A 17 0.51 1.85 -19.13
N GLN A 18 1.52 0.98 -19.26
CA GLN A 18 1.42 -0.31 -18.62
C GLN A 18 1.45 0.00 -17.14
N THR A 19 0.28 0.31 -16.58
CA THR A 19 -0.01 -0.03 -15.20
C THR A 19 0.08 -1.54 -15.13
N THR A 20 1.30 -2.07 -14.99
CA THR A 20 1.51 -3.44 -14.54
C THR A 20 0.75 -3.56 -13.23
N GLY A 21 -0.31 -4.37 -13.27
CA GLY A 21 -1.10 -4.78 -12.11
C GLY A 21 -0.30 -5.67 -11.19
N ASP A 22 0.81 -5.16 -10.68
CA ASP A 22 1.65 -5.86 -9.72
C ASP A 22 1.00 -5.73 -8.35
N THR A 23 0.47 -6.85 -7.86
CA THR A 23 0.00 -6.95 -6.49
C THR A 23 1.19 -6.80 -5.55
N LEU A 24 1.11 -5.86 -4.62
CA LEU A 24 2.07 -5.67 -3.55
C LEU A 24 1.63 -6.47 -2.33
N TYR A 25 2.45 -7.43 -1.90
CA TYR A 25 2.24 -8.16 -0.66
C TYR A 25 3.22 -7.66 0.40
N LEU A 26 2.70 -7.08 1.47
CA LEU A 26 3.45 -6.63 2.63
C LEU A 26 3.34 -7.67 3.75
N LYS A 27 4.44 -7.95 4.44
CA LYS A 27 4.40 -8.73 5.68
C LYS A 27 3.90 -7.83 6.82
N LEU A 28 2.92 -8.30 7.59
CA LEU A 28 2.50 -7.61 8.81
C LEU A 28 3.69 -7.54 9.78
N ASP A 29 4.02 -6.34 10.24
CA ASP A 29 5.14 -6.07 11.13
C ASP A 29 4.64 -5.36 12.40
N LYS A 30 5.37 -5.54 13.51
CA LYS A 30 5.06 -4.91 14.81
C LYS A 30 5.03 -3.38 14.77
N ASN A 31 5.69 -2.76 13.79
CA ASN A 31 5.70 -1.31 13.61
C ASN A 31 4.49 -0.81 12.78
N MET A 32 3.63 -1.72 12.32
CA MET A 32 2.32 -1.38 11.78
C MET A 32 1.32 -1.23 12.92
N LYS A 33 0.63 -0.10 12.96
CA LYS A 33 -0.42 0.20 13.94
C LYS A 33 -1.78 -0.05 13.32
N ILE A 34 -2.59 -0.88 13.99
CA ILE A 34 -3.98 -1.14 13.65
C ILE A 34 -4.87 -0.38 14.63
N GLU A 35 -5.83 0.36 14.10
CA GLU A 35 -6.82 1.14 14.85
C GLU A 35 -8.22 0.74 14.39
N GLU A 36 -9.10 0.40 15.33
CA GLU A 36 -10.51 0.09 15.07
C GLU A 36 -11.38 1.25 15.55
N SER A 37 -12.35 1.66 14.74
CA SER A 37 -13.27 2.75 15.06
C SER A 37 -14.60 2.55 14.32
N LEU A 38 -15.69 3.09 14.84
CA LEU A 38 -16.96 3.09 14.11
C LEU A 38 -17.03 4.28 13.15
N ASP A 39 -17.51 4.06 11.94
CA ASP A 39 -17.83 5.12 10.99
C ASP A 39 -19.14 5.84 11.37
N VAL A 40 -19.54 6.83 10.56
CA VAL A 40 -20.75 7.62 10.81
C VAL A 40 -22.06 6.83 10.72
N LEU A 41 -22.03 5.65 10.09
CA LEU A 41 -23.16 4.72 9.98
C LEU A 41 -23.12 3.64 11.05
N GLY A 42 -22.07 3.59 11.86
CA GLY A 42 -21.87 2.62 12.94
C GLY A 42 -21.15 1.34 12.50
N TYR A 43 -20.55 1.31 11.31
CA TYR A 43 -19.78 0.16 10.80
C TYR A 43 -18.36 0.18 11.32
N ASN A 44 -17.77 -0.99 11.56
CA ASN A 44 -16.39 -1.08 12.00
C ASN A 44 -15.44 -0.70 10.85
N GLN A 45 -14.65 0.33 11.08
CA GLN A 45 -13.59 0.79 10.21
C GLN A 45 -12.25 0.43 10.84
N ILE A 46 -11.44 -0.33 10.10
CA ILE A 46 -10.12 -0.76 10.54
C ILE A 46 -9.08 -0.03 9.71
N LYS A 47 -8.22 0.71 10.39
CA LYS A 47 -7.13 1.49 9.79
C LYS A 47 -5.81 0.84 10.11
N LEU A 48 -4.96 0.68 9.09
CA LEU A 48 -3.58 0.27 9.24
C LEU A 48 -2.66 1.42 8.89
N SER A 49 -1.67 1.71 9.74
CA SER A 49 -0.70 2.77 9.50
C SER A 49 0.71 2.33 9.84
N PHE A 50 1.70 2.80 9.07
CA PHE A 50 3.11 2.56 9.36
C PHE A 50 3.95 3.72 8.86
N ALA A 51 5.10 3.93 9.50
CA ALA A 51 6.03 4.99 9.14
C ALA A 51 7.29 4.41 8.49
N ILE A 52 7.72 4.99 7.38
CA ILE A 52 8.94 4.63 6.67
C ILE A 52 9.81 5.87 6.52
N LYS A 53 11.12 5.69 6.68
CA LYS A 53 12.13 6.67 6.33
C LYS A 53 13.01 6.04 5.25
N SER A 54 13.19 6.71 4.12
CA SER A 54 14.09 6.24 3.07
C SER A 54 15.55 6.32 3.54
N ASN A 55 16.29 5.25 3.29
CA ASN A 55 17.72 5.15 3.48
C ASN A 55 18.51 5.52 2.20
N ASN A 56 17.82 5.75 1.08
CA ASN A 56 18.46 5.93 -0.22
C ASN A 56 18.61 7.42 -0.58
N LYS A 57 19.87 7.86 -0.72
CA LYS A 57 20.36 9.10 -1.36
C LYS A 57 19.83 10.47 -0.88
N ALA A 58 18.95 10.54 0.11
CA ALA A 58 18.55 11.81 0.72
C ALA A 58 18.97 11.85 2.21
N PRO A 59 20.04 12.58 2.58
CA PRO A 59 20.39 12.80 4.00
C PRO A 59 19.27 13.48 4.81
N ASN A 60 18.23 13.97 4.13
CA ASN A 60 17.05 14.64 4.68
C ASN A 60 15.74 13.88 4.45
N SER A 61 15.76 12.58 4.14
CA SER A 61 14.49 11.81 4.07
C SER A 61 13.73 11.96 5.37
N ARG A 62 12.44 12.29 5.26
CA ARG A 62 11.57 12.50 6.40
C ARG A 62 10.87 11.19 6.74
N LEU A 63 10.78 10.90 8.04
CA LEU A 63 9.88 9.84 8.49
C LEU A 63 8.47 10.17 8.02
N THR A 64 7.89 9.28 7.22
CA THR A 64 6.62 9.51 6.55
C THR A 64 5.67 8.38 6.88
N THR A 65 4.51 8.73 7.43
CA THR A 65 3.47 7.78 7.83
C THR A 65 2.48 7.59 6.69
N TYR A 66 2.29 6.34 6.29
CA TYR A 66 1.30 5.92 5.31
C TYR A 66 0.10 5.32 6.03
N ASN A 67 -1.10 5.69 5.59
CA ASN A 67 -2.36 5.28 6.20
C ASN A 67 -3.21 4.56 5.16
N PHE A 68 -3.79 3.43 5.58
CA PHE A 68 -4.64 2.58 4.77
C PHE A 68 -5.90 2.22 5.54
N LEU A 69 -7.00 2.03 4.82
CA LEU A 69 -8.12 1.23 5.32
C LEU A 69 -7.86 -0.23 5.00
N ILE A 70 -8.23 -1.09 5.92
CA ILE A 70 -8.40 -2.50 5.62
C ILE A 70 -9.80 -2.65 5.04
N ASP A 71 -9.83 -3.07 3.79
CA ASP A 71 -11.05 -3.43 3.06
C ASP A 71 -11.11 -4.94 3.04
N ASN A 72 -12.21 -5.54 3.51
CA ASN A 72 -12.45 -6.94 3.21
C ASN A 72 -13.83 -7.09 2.58
N LEU A 73 -13.80 -7.61 1.36
CA LEU A 73 -14.83 -7.48 0.32
C LEU A 73 -16.06 -8.38 0.50
N ASN A 74 -16.29 -8.92 1.70
CA ASN A 74 -17.47 -9.71 1.99
C ASN A 74 -18.39 -8.92 2.92
N SER A 75 -19.66 -8.81 2.51
CA SER A 75 -20.74 -8.07 3.19
C SER A 75 -21.02 -8.54 4.63
N ASP A 76 -20.48 -9.67 5.04
CA ASP A 76 -20.74 -10.27 6.37
C ASP A 76 -19.78 -9.76 7.46
N PHE A 77 -18.81 -8.89 7.12
CA PHE A 77 -17.75 -8.44 8.04
C PHE A 77 -17.91 -7.01 8.56
N GLU A 78 -19.00 -6.31 8.24
CA GLU A 78 -19.22 -4.88 8.58
C GLU A 78 -19.14 -4.57 10.09
N ASN A 79 -19.17 -5.59 10.96
CA ASN A 79 -19.10 -5.46 12.41
C ASN A 79 -17.98 -6.29 13.08
N GLU A 80 -17.10 -6.91 12.28
CA GLU A 80 -16.07 -7.81 12.80
C GLU A 80 -14.80 -7.04 13.18
N LYS A 81 -14.11 -7.48 14.24
CA LYS A 81 -12.80 -6.92 14.62
C LYS A 81 -11.69 -7.49 13.73
N PHE A 82 -10.54 -6.84 13.70
CA PHE A 82 -9.40 -7.22 12.85
C PHE A 82 -9.02 -8.70 13.01
N ASP A 83 -8.94 -9.19 14.24
CA ASP A 83 -8.54 -10.57 14.54
C ASP A 83 -9.57 -11.63 14.12
N HIS A 84 -10.81 -11.23 13.80
CA HIS A 84 -11.89 -12.12 13.36
C HIS A 84 -12.07 -12.14 11.83
N ILE A 85 -11.52 -11.14 11.15
CA ILE A 85 -11.53 -11.05 9.69
C ILE A 85 -10.43 -11.99 9.16
N ASN A 86 -10.81 -13.05 8.44
CA ASN A 86 -9.86 -14.03 7.93
C ASN A 86 -10.10 -14.33 6.44
N ASP A 87 -9.34 -13.68 5.55
CA ASP A 87 -9.20 -14.11 4.15
C ASP A 87 -7.98 -15.00 4.03
N PHE A 88 -8.22 -16.32 4.04
CA PHE A 88 -7.18 -17.33 4.11
C PHE A 88 -6.37 -17.42 2.81
N VAL A 89 -5.07 -17.53 2.96
CA VAL A 89 -4.11 -17.73 1.87
C VAL A 89 -3.70 -19.18 1.81
N SER A 90 -3.91 -19.82 0.66
CA SER A 90 -3.44 -21.19 0.46
C SER A 90 -1.91 -21.25 0.38
N LYS A 91 -1.30 -22.35 0.84
CA LYS A 91 0.15 -22.54 0.76
C LYS A 91 0.72 -22.34 -0.68
N PRO A 92 0.10 -22.89 -1.75
CA PRO A 92 0.59 -22.66 -3.11
C PRO A 92 0.48 -21.20 -3.58
N GLU A 93 -0.47 -20.44 -3.04
CA GLU A 93 -0.58 -19.00 -3.30
C GLU A 93 0.54 -18.25 -2.58
N TYR A 94 0.74 -18.54 -1.29
CA TYR A 94 1.79 -17.95 -0.46
C TYR A 94 3.19 -18.14 -1.05
N GLU A 95 3.51 -19.35 -1.54
CA GLU A 95 4.79 -19.66 -2.18
C GLU A 95 5.07 -18.81 -3.44
N LYS A 96 4.03 -18.26 -4.07
CA LYS A 96 4.15 -17.37 -5.24
C LYS A 96 4.18 -15.90 -4.86
N MET A 97 3.84 -15.55 -3.61
CA MET A 97 3.85 -14.17 -3.13
C MET A 97 5.27 -13.68 -2.94
N LYS A 98 5.57 -12.51 -3.52
CA LYS A 98 6.82 -11.78 -3.23
C LYS A 98 6.60 -10.83 -2.06
N LEU A 99 6.60 -11.38 -0.84
CA LEU A 99 6.42 -10.60 0.39
C LEU A 99 7.56 -9.61 0.58
N LYS A 100 7.18 -8.36 0.86
CA LYS A 100 8.09 -7.29 1.26
C LYS A 100 7.87 -6.92 2.72
N SER A 101 8.95 -6.74 3.45
CA SER A 101 8.95 -6.11 4.76
C SER A 101 8.97 -4.59 4.65
N LEU A 102 8.73 -3.88 5.75
CA LEU A 102 8.92 -2.43 5.79
C LEU A 102 10.39 -2.05 5.52
N GLU A 103 11.35 -2.87 5.93
CA GLU A 103 12.77 -2.65 5.69
C GLU A 103 13.09 -2.68 4.19
N ASP A 104 12.47 -3.58 3.42
CA ASP A 104 12.61 -3.67 1.96
C ASP A 104 12.08 -2.42 1.24
N LEU A 105 11.25 -1.60 1.90
CA LEU A 105 10.78 -0.34 1.35
C LEU A 105 11.75 0.81 1.65
N THR A 106 12.58 0.70 2.69
CA THR A 106 13.53 1.76 3.06
C THR A 106 14.61 2.00 2.01
N VAL A 107 14.90 1.00 1.16
CA VAL A 107 15.89 1.12 0.09
C VAL A 107 15.38 1.93 -1.11
N LEU A 108 14.08 2.22 -1.17
CA LEU A 108 13.47 3.07 -2.20
C LEU A 108 13.55 4.54 -1.77
N SER A 109 13.60 5.47 -2.73
CA SER A 109 13.46 6.91 -2.46
C SER A 109 12.05 7.27 -1.96
N ASP A 110 11.90 8.40 -1.28
CA ASP A 110 10.60 8.86 -0.75
C ASP A 110 9.51 8.93 -1.84
N CYS A 111 9.86 9.37 -3.06
CA CYS A 111 8.94 9.41 -4.19
C CYS A 111 8.58 8.01 -4.71
N GLU A 112 9.55 7.10 -4.79
CA GLU A 112 9.30 5.71 -5.20
C GLU A 112 8.40 4.99 -4.20
N ILE A 113 8.60 5.20 -2.89
CA ILE A 113 7.72 4.65 -1.85
C ILE A 113 6.31 5.20 -2.02
N PHE A 114 6.18 6.53 -2.22
CA PHE A 114 4.88 7.15 -2.42
C PHE A 114 4.14 6.56 -3.63
N PHE A 115 4.76 6.50 -4.81
CA PHE A 115 4.13 5.92 -6.00
C PHE A 115 3.81 4.44 -5.80
N LEU A 116 4.73 3.66 -5.20
CA LEU A 116 4.47 2.25 -4.92
C LEU A 116 3.25 2.07 -4.00
N LEU A 117 3.08 2.89 -2.97
CA LEU A 117 2.02 2.72 -1.98
C LEU A 117 0.70 3.41 -2.34
N ALA A 118 0.73 4.48 -3.13
CA ALA A 118 -0.46 5.24 -3.52
C ALA A 118 -1.05 4.77 -4.85
N ASP A 119 -0.22 4.37 -5.82
CA ASP A 119 -0.66 4.03 -7.18
C ASP A 119 -0.87 2.53 -7.39
N THR A 120 -0.38 1.67 -6.48
CA THR A 120 -0.64 0.23 -6.54
C THR A 120 -2.08 -0.07 -6.16
N GLN A 121 -2.85 -0.62 -7.10
CA GLN A 121 -4.28 -0.93 -6.91
C GLN A 121 -4.54 -2.07 -5.92
N ASN A 122 -3.63 -3.05 -5.89
CA ASN A 122 -3.77 -4.27 -5.12
C ASN A 122 -2.62 -4.36 -4.11
N ILE A 123 -2.83 -3.81 -2.92
CA ILE A 123 -1.92 -3.96 -1.80
C ILE A 123 -2.58 -4.89 -0.79
N PHE A 124 -1.85 -5.90 -0.34
CA PHE A 124 -2.28 -6.80 0.73
C PHE A 124 -1.25 -6.79 1.83
N VAL A 125 -1.71 -6.75 3.08
CA VAL A 125 -0.88 -7.15 4.21
C VAL A 125 -1.17 -8.60 4.54
N VAL A 126 -0.12 -9.38 4.78
CA VAL A 126 -0.19 -10.82 5.04
C VAL A 126 0.38 -11.10 6.42
N THR A 127 -0.37 -11.84 7.23
CA THR A 127 0.04 -12.30 8.55
C THR A 127 -0.13 -13.80 8.68
N GLN A 128 0.51 -14.37 9.68
CA GLN A 128 0.30 -15.75 10.09
C GLN A 128 -0.39 -15.73 11.45
N ASN A 129 -1.57 -16.34 11.53
CA ASN A 129 -2.31 -16.55 12.75
C ASN A 129 -2.34 -18.05 13.04
N ASN A 130 -1.56 -18.52 14.02
CA ASN A 130 -1.31 -19.94 14.25
C ASN A 130 -0.73 -20.65 13.01
N ASP A 131 -1.38 -21.71 12.52
CA ASP A 131 -1.01 -22.43 11.30
C ASP A 131 -1.62 -21.82 10.02
N ASP A 132 -2.50 -20.82 10.18
CA ASP A 132 -3.22 -20.21 9.06
C ASP A 132 -2.54 -18.93 8.58
N LEU A 133 -2.45 -18.79 7.25
CA LEU A 133 -2.01 -17.57 6.59
C LEU A 133 -3.23 -16.75 6.20
N VAL A 134 -3.21 -15.47 6.53
CA VAL A 134 -4.33 -14.55 6.31
C VAL A 134 -3.83 -13.30 5.61
N LYS A 135 -4.60 -12.78 4.66
CA LYS A 135 -4.33 -11.50 4.00
C LYS A 135 -5.47 -10.51 4.24
N TYR A 136 -5.12 -9.23 4.15
CA TYR A 136 -6.06 -8.12 4.25
C TYR A 136 -5.76 -7.14 3.14
N ARG A 137 -6.77 -6.76 2.35
CA ARG A 137 -6.59 -5.76 1.30
C ARG A 137 -6.45 -4.38 1.95
N LEU A 138 -5.50 -3.60 1.45
CA LEU A 138 -5.25 -2.24 1.88
C LEU A 138 -5.74 -1.26 0.81
N ILE A 139 -6.60 -0.33 1.22
CA ILE A 139 -6.99 0.84 0.43
C ILE A 139 -6.19 2.03 0.93
N TYR A 140 -5.38 2.62 0.05
CA TYR A 140 -4.62 3.82 0.39
C TYR A 140 -5.55 4.97 0.76
N LEU A 141 -5.27 5.62 1.90
CA LEU A 141 -5.99 6.82 2.35
C LEU A 141 -5.16 8.08 2.15
N SER A 142 -4.02 8.13 2.82
CA SER A 142 -3.26 9.36 2.96
C SER A 142 -1.84 9.11 3.45
N THR A 143 -1.02 10.14 3.26
CA THR A 143 0.35 10.19 3.74
C THR A 143 0.53 11.41 4.66
N GLN A 144 1.26 11.24 5.75
CA GLN A 144 1.62 12.31 6.69
C GLN A 144 3.14 12.41 6.77
N ARG A 145 3.71 13.53 6.33
CA ARG A 145 5.16 13.77 6.38
C ARG A 145 5.55 14.27 7.77
N GLY A 146 6.60 13.71 8.34
CA GLY A 146 7.19 14.18 9.59
C GLY A 146 7.72 15.61 9.51
N TRP A 147 7.89 16.23 10.68
CA TRP A 147 8.44 17.58 10.82
C TRP A 147 9.94 17.60 10.57
N GLU A 148 10.45 18.66 9.92
CA GLU A 148 11.89 18.95 9.89
C GLU A 148 12.27 19.68 11.17
N THR A 149 13.24 19.15 11.91
CA THR A 149 13.99 19.96 12.87
C THR A 149 14.96 20.83 12.09
N VAL A 150 14.54 22.05 11.77
CA VAL A 150 15.46 23.08 11.26
C VAL A 150 16.41 23.41 12.41
N LYS A 151 17.66 22.96 12.31
CA LYS A 151 18.72 23.46 13.21
C LYS A 151 18.95 24.92 12.83
N THR A 152 18.45 25.84 13.64
CA THR A 152 18.87 27.24 13.57
C THR A 152 20.30 27.32 14.10
N HIS A 153 21.24 27.72 13.23
CA HIS A 153 22.60 28.07 13.61
C HIS A 153 22.66 29.42 14.32
#